data_AF-A0A2N6ENB6-F1
#
_entry.id   AF-A0A2N6ENB6-F1
#
_cell.length_a   1.000
_cell.length_b   1.000
_cell.length_c   1.000
_cell.angle_alpha   90.00
_cell.angle_beta   90.00
_cell.angle_gamma   90.00
#
_symmetry.space_group_name_H-M   'P 1'
#
loop_
_entity.id
_entity.type
_entity.pdbx_description
1 polymer ?
#
loop_
_entity_poly.entity_id
_entity_poly.type
_entity_poly.pdbx_seq_one_letter_code
_entity_poly.pdbx_strand_id
1 'polypeptide(L)' 'MGKRADNAKKFIISCRVNNQEMDQLQNLAKESGDSISALLRKSLVLLQSDTDGPRLSA' A
#
# COMPACT_ATOMS: atom_id res chain seq x y z
N MET A 1 -7.63 33.17 1.75
CA MET A 1 -6.90 32.50 0.65
C MET A 1 -6.55 31.09 1.09
N GLY A 2 -7.42 30.12 0.79
CA GLY A 2 -7.22 28.73 1.19
C GLY A 2 -6.21 28.05 0.28
N LYS A 3 -5.06 27.65 0.83
CA LYS A 3 -4.06 26.83 0.14
C LYS A 3 -4.74 25.52 -0.26
N ARG A 4 -5.04 25.34 -1.55
CA ARG A 4 -5.38 24.02 -2.08
C ARG A 4 -4.15 23.15 -1.84
N ALA A 5 -4.28 22.16 -0.96
CA ALA A 5 -3.23 21.18 -0.79
C ALA A 5 -3.17 20.35 -2.07
N ASP A 6 -2.20 20.64 -2.95
CA ASP A 6 -1.91 19.88 -4.17
C ASP A 6 -1.61 18.38 -3.91
N ASN A 7 -1.48 18.00 -2.64
CA ASN A 7 -1.27 16.63 -2.16
C ASN A 7 -2.53 16.04 -1.48
N ALA A 8 -3.73 16.38 -1.93
CA ALA A 8 -4.90 15.59 -1.59
C ALA A 8 -4.69 14.18 -2.16
N LYS A 9 -4.51 13.18 -1.28
CA LYS A 9 -4.36 11.76 -1.58
C LYS A 9 -5.46 11.33 -2.57
N LYS A 10 -5.14 11.40 -3.87
CA LYS A 10 -6.13 11.43 -4.97
C LYS A 10 -6.87 10.11 -5.14
N PHE A 11 -6.33 9.04 -4.55
CA PHE A 11 -6.88 7.69 -4.59
C PHE A 11 -6.84 7.10 -3.17
N ILE A 12 -8.01 6.77 -2.63
CA ILE A 12 -8.15 6.03 -1.38
C ILE A 12 -8.45 4.57 -1.75
N ILE A 13 -7.64 3.66 -1.24
CA ILE A 13 -7.84 2.22 -1.41
C ILE A 13 -8.47 1.71 -0.12
N SER A 14 -9.68 1.15 -0.21
CA SER A 14 -10.31 0.42 0.88
C SER A 14 -10.08 -1.07 0.66
N CYS A 15 -9.55 -1.76 1.67
CA CYS A 15 -9.42 -3.22 1.68
C CYS A 15 -10.11 -3.77 2.91
N ARG A 16 -10.70 -4.96 2.77
CA ARG A 16 -11.26 -5.71 3.88
C ARG A 16 -10.24 -6.73 4.33
N VAL A 17 -9.85 -6.63 5.59
CA VAL A 17 -8.97 -7.57 6.27
C VAL A 17 -9.66 -8.07 7.52
N ASN A 18 -9.33 -9.28 7.94
CA ASN A 18 -9.77 -9.81 9.23
C ASN A 18 -8.88 -9.27 10.37
N ASN A 19 -9.27 -9.53 11.62
CA ASN A 19 -8.54 -9.02 12.79
C ASN A 19 -7.10 -9.55 12.86
N GLN A 20 -6.89 -10.82 12.52
CA GLN A 20 -5.57 -11.46 12.56
C GLN A 20 -4.61 -10.83 11.52
N GLU A 21 -5.08 -10.61 10.30
CA GLU A 21 -4.33 -9.93 9.24
C GLU A 21 -3.99 -8.49 9.65
N MET A 22 -4.93 -7.80 10.30
CA MET A 22 -4.71 -6.44 10.79
C MET A 22 -3.64 -6.39 11.90
N ASP A 23 -3.63 -7.36 12.82
CA ASP A 23 -2.60 -7.46 13.86
C ASP A 23 -1.23 -7.75 13.26
N GLN A 24 -1.16 -8.64 12.25
CA GLN A 24 0.07 -8.90 11.52
C GLN A 24 0.59 -7.65 10.79
N LEU A 25 -0.29 -6.92 10.09
CA LEU A 25 0.07 -5.67 9.42
C LEU A 25 0.59 -4.61 10.40
N GLN A 26 -0.01 -4.52 11.59
CA GLN A 26 0.45 -3.61 12.64
C GLN A 26 1.82 -3.98 13.17
N ASN A 27 2.09 -5.27 13.39
CA ASN A 27 3.39 -5.73 13.87
C ASN A 27 4.48 -5.44 12.84
N LEU A 28 4.25 -5.80 11.58
CA LEU A 28 5.19 -5.52 10.48
C LEU A 28 5.47 -4.02 10.31
N ALA A 29 4.45 -3.19 10.43
CA ALA A 29 4.59 -1.73 10.38
C ALA A 29 5.48 -1.22 11.52
N LYS A 30 5.27 -1.70 12.75
CA LYS A 30 6.10 -1.36 13.92
C LYS A 30 7.55 -1.80 13.74
N GLU A 31 7.78 -3.03 13.28
CA GLU A 31 9.12 -3.57 13.06
C GLU A 31 9.89 -2.80 11.97
N SER A 32 9.19 -2.34 10.93
CA SER A 32 9.77 -1.58 9.82
C SER A 32 9.93 -0.08 10.12
N GLY A 33 9.36 0.42 11.23
CA GLY A 33 9.31 1.86 11.53
C GLY A 33 8.43 2.67 10.56
N ASP A 34 7.54 2.00 9.81
CA ASP A 34 6.72 2.59 8.76
C ASP A 34 5.23 2.57 9.15
N SER A 35 4.43 3.41 8.48
CA SER A 35 2.96 3.27 8.56
C SER A 35 2.47 2.07 7.72
N ILE A 36 1.35 1.47 8.10
CA ILE A 36 0.69 0.40 7.33
C ILE A 36 0.49 0.83 5.87
N SER A 37 0.07 2.08 5.62
CA SER A 37 -0.10 2.59 4.27
C SER A 37 1.21 2.71 3.49
N ALA A 38 2.33 3.01 4.15
CA ALA A 38 3.64 3.04 3.51
C ALA A 38 4.11 1.62 3.15
N LEU A 39 3.90 0.66 4.06
CA LEU A 39 4.21 -0.74 3.84
C LEU A 39 3.42 -1.31 2.65
N LEU A 40 2.10 -1.08 2.62
CA LEU A 40 1.26 -1.51 1.49
C LEU A 40 1.69 -0.88 0.16
N ARG A 41 2.10 0.39 0.14
CA ARG A 41 2.64 1.01 -1.09
C ARG A 41 3.94 0.34 -1.55
N LYS A 42 4.85 0.04 -0.62
CA LYS A 42 6.10 -0.68 -0.96
C LYS A 42 5.79 -2.06 -1.54
N SER A 43 4.88 -2.80 -0.92
CA SER A 43 4.45 -4.11 -1.42
C SER A 43 3.82 -4.02 -2.82
N LEU A 44 3.00 -3.01 -3.10
CA LEU A 44 2.42 -2.80 -4.43
C LEU A 44 3.50 -2.50 -5.49
N VAL A 45 4.54 -1.72 -5.15
CA VAL A 45 5.65 -1.44 -6.06
C VAL A 45 6.48 -2.70 -6.35
N LEU A 46 6.72 -3.52 -5.32
CA LEU A 46 7.39 -4.82 -5.50
C LEU A 46 6.60 -5.73 -6.44
N LEU A 47 5.30 -5.90 -6.19
CA LEU A 47 4.42 -6.72 -7.04
C LEU A 47 4.35 -6.22 -8.49
N GLN A 48 4.36 -4.90 -8.72
CA GLN A 48 4.44 -4.35 -10.08
C GLN A 48 5.76 -4.68 -10.77
N SER A 49 6.86 -4.71 -10.02
CA SER A 49 8.19 -5.02 -10.55
C SER A 49 8.29 -6.49 -10.97
N ASP A 50 7.66 -7.39 -10.23
CA ASP A 50 7.51 -8.81 -10.61
C ASP A 50 6.56 -9.02 -11.80
N THR A 51 5.61 -8.10 -12.04
CA THR A 51 4.62 -8.19 -13.13
C THR A 51 5.18 -7.74 -14.50
N ASP A 52 6.41 -7.22 -14.55
CA ASP A 52 7.11 -6.93 -15.82
C ASP A 52 7.74 -8.20 -16.46
N GLY A 53 7.53 -9.38 -15.88
CA GLY A 53 7.69 -10.67 -16.56
C GLY A 53 6.66 -10.85 -17.70
N PRO A 54 6.98 -11.57 -18.79
CA PRO A 54 6.25 -11.48 -20.05
C PRO A 54 4.77 -11.81 -19.84
N ARG A 55 3.93 -10.82 -20.11
CA ARG A 55 2.48 -10.96 -20.11
C ARG A 55 2.11 -12.05 -21.11
N LEU A 56 1.64 -13.20 -20.61
CA LEU A 56 0.98 -14.18 -21.47
C LEU A 56 -0.23 -13.49 -22.09
N SER A 57 -0.20 -13.35 -23.40
CA SER A 57 -1.37 -13.07 -24.22
C SER A 57 -2.33 -14.25 -24.06
N ALA A 58 -3.55 -13.98 -23.61
CA ALA A 58 -4.70 -14.87 -23.74
C ALA A 58 -5.85 -14.07 -24.33
#